data_AF-A0A5J5AGI4-F1
#
_entry.id   AF-A0A5J5AGI4-F1
#
_cell.length_a   1.000
_cell.length_b   1.000
_cell.length_c   1.000
_cell.angle_alpha   90.00
_cell.angle_beta   90.00
_cell.angle_gamma   90.00
#
_symmetry.space_group_name_H-M   'P 1'
#
loop_
_entity.id
_entity.type
_entity.pdbx_description
1 polymer ?
#
loop_
_entity_poly.entity_id
_entity_poly.type
_entity_poly.pdbx_seq_one_letter_code
_entity_poly.pdbx_strand_id
1 'polypeptide(L)'
;MNDQKRVPCFNSNKGAGEENGEVDDDLQFLLENDGLKVEQTMKKYSDELSATLGHMEQKLEELLDTVMSNCRLMTLAEKQQLQKLIQKLPPRNLDRVVEIVQHSKPSRKYSCDEIHIDLEKEDNATLWRLYYYVEAVENARKLPV
;
A
#
# COMPACT_ATOMS: atom_id res chain seq x y z
N MET A 1 46.81 -6.55 26.44
CA MET A 1 46.08 -7.74 26.92
C MET A 1 44.82 -7.82 26.09
N ASN A 2 44.78 -8.81 25.20
CA ASN A 2 43.68 -9.08 24.28
C ASN A 2 42.60 -9.84 25.04
N ASP A 3 41.33 -9.52 24.82
CA ASP A 3 40.28 -10.51 24.99
C ASP A 3 39.27 -10.46 23.86
N GLN A 4 39.28 -11.58 23.14
CA GLN A 4 38.45 -11.97 22.03
C GLN A 4 37.15 -12.56 22.60
N LYS A 5 35.97 -12.01 22.29
CA LYS A 5 34.71 -12.76 22.49
C LYS A 5 33.91 -12.91 21.20
N ARG A 6 34.27 -14.03 20.57
CA ARG A 6 33.60 -14.87 19.56
C ARG A 6 32.09 -14.61 19.38
N VAL A 7 31.71 -14.27 18.15
CA VAL A 7 30.35 -14.38 17.62
C VAL A 7 30.04 -15.86 17.38
N PRO A 8 28.88 -16.41 17.78
CA PRO A 8 28.41 -17.68 17.26
C PRO A 8 27.54 -17.42 16.02
N CYS A 9 28.03 -17.80 14.84
CA CYS A 9 27.17 -18.07 13.70
C CYS A 9 26.37 -19.34 14.01
N PHE A 10 25.05 -19.23 14.12
CA PHE A 10 24.18 -20.40 14.03
C PHE A 10 23.64 -20.52 12.61
N ASN A 11 24.25 -21.45 11.90
CA ASN A 11 23.73 -22.01 10.67
C ASN A 11 22.92 -23.24 11.08
N SER A 12 21.66 -23.35 10.66
CA SER A 12 20.98 -24.64 10.61
C SER A 12 19.92 -24.63 9.53
N ASN A 13 20.10 -25.56 8.61
CA ASN A 13 19.23 -25.83 7.50
C ASN A 13 18.51 -27.16 7.78
N LYS A 14 17.23 -27.23 7.42
CA LYS A 14 16.41 -28.43 7.12
C LYS A 14 15.64 -29.09 8.27
N GLY A 15 14.32 -29.14 8.07
CA GLY A 15 13.40 -30.11 8.69
C GLY A 15 11.94 -29.74 8.45
N ALA A 16 11.32 -30.32 7.44
CA ALA A 16 9.86 -30.31 7.30
C ALA A 16 9.29 -31.24 8.39
N GLY A 17 8.63 -30.65 9.38
CA GLY A 17 7.92 -31.33 10.44
C GLY A 17 6.80 -30.40 10.90
N GLU A 18 5.62 -30.96 11.09
CA GLU A 18 4.41 -30.26 11.55
C GLU A 18 4.74 -29.41 12.78
N GLU A 19 4.76 -28.09 12.60
CA GLU A 19 4.98 -27.12 13.67
C GLU A 19 3.69 -26.97 14.50
N ASN A 20 3.37 -27.99 15.29
CA ASN A 20 2.75 -27.70 16.58
C ASN A 20 3.84 -27.06 17.43
N GLY A 21 4.13 -25.79 17.15
CA GLY A 21 5.14 -25.01 17.86
C GLY A 21 4.79 -25.02 19.34
N GLU A 22 5.58 -25.73 20.11
CA GLU A 22 5.60 -25.65 21.57
C GLU A 22 5.78 -24.15 21.89
N VAL A 23 4.74 -23.50 22.40
CA VAL A 23 4.83 -22.09 22.79
C VAL A 23 5.87 -22.06 23.90
N ASP A 24 6.98 -21.38 23.65
CA ASP A 24 8.10 -21.23 24.59
C ASP A 24 7.56 -20.95 26.01
N ASP A 25 7.91 -21.79 26.98
CA ASP A 25 7.35 -21.74 28.34
C ASP A 25 7.52 -20.34 28.96
N ASP A 26 8.62 -19.65 28.62
CA ASP A 26 8.90 -18.28 29.03
C ASP A 26 7.94 -17.26 28.38
N LEU A 27 7.59 -17.44 27.10
CA LEU A 27 6.63 -16.61 26.37
C LEU A 27 5.21 -16.80 26.93
N GLN A 28 4.83 -18.04 27.24
CA GLN A 28 3.54 -18.33 27.86
C GLN A 28 3.45 -17.73 29.28
N PHE A 29 4.52 -17.84 30.07
CA PHE A 29 4.61 -17.22 31.39
C PHE A 29 4.51 -15.69 31.34
N LEU A 30 5.17 -15.03 30.38
CA LEU A 30 5.09 -13.58 30.16
C LEU A 30 3.67 -13.13 29.81
N LEU A 31 2.96 -13.90 28.99
CA LEU A 31 1.56 -13.62 28.60
C LEU A 31 0.58 -13.88 29.75
N GLU A 32 0.80 -14.90 30.57
CA GLU A 32 -0.08 -15.23 31.71
C GLU A 32 0.08 -14.27 32.89
N ASN A 33 1.30 -13.79 33.18
CA ASN A 33 1.56 -12.92 34.34
C ASN A 33 1.48 -11.42 34.01
N ASP A 34 1.95 -11.01 32.84
CA ASP A 34 2.08 -9.62 32.40
C ASP A 34 1.30 -9.34 31.10
N GLY A 35 0.31 -10.18 30.76
CA GLY A 35 -0.41 -10.13 29.48
C GLY A 35 -0.93 -8.75 29.10
N LEU A 36 -1.49 -7.99 30.05
CA LEU A 36 -1.93 -6.61 29.82
C LEU A 36 -0.79 -5.67 29.41
N LYS A 37 0.39 -5.83 30.01
CA LYS A 37 1.59 -5.03 29.71
C LYS A 37 2.21 -5.43 28.37
N VAL A 38 2.20 -6.72 28.04
CA VAL A 38 2.61 -7.22 26.73
C VAL A 38 1.68 -6.68 25.64
N GLU A 39 0.36 -6.79 25.83
CA GLU A 39 -0.65 -6.27 24.90
C GLU A 39 -0.51 -4.76 24.70
N GLN A 40 -0.37 -3.98 25.78
CA GLN A 40 -0.15 -2.53 25.71
C GLN A 40 1.13 -2.17 24.96
N THR A 41 2.21 -2.92 25.21
CA THR A 41 3.51 -2.70 24.54
C THR A 41 3.40 -3.02 23.05
N MET A 42 2.79 -4.16 22.70
CA MET A 42 2.56 -4.57 21.31
C MET A 42 1.67 -3.57 20.57
N LYS A 43 0.58 -3.11 21.22
CA LYS A 43 -0.30 -2.08 20.68
C LYS A 43 0.45 -0.78 20.45
N LYS A 44 1.30 -0.33 21.39
CA LYS A 44 2.11 0.88 21.23
C LYS A 44 3.03 0.78 20.00
N TYR A 45 3.75 -0.34 19.84
CA TYR A 45 4.62 -0.53 18.69
C TYR A 45 3.83 -0.61 17.37
N SER A 46 2.66 -1.27 17.38
CA SER A 46 1.75 -1.32 16.24
C SER A 46 1.24 0.07 15.85
N ASP A 47 0.84 0.88 16.83
CA ASP A 47 0.36 2.25 16.64
C ASP A 47 1.49 3.14 16.07
N GLU A 48 2.72 3.02 16.60
CA GLU A 48 3.91 3.76 16.12
C GLU A 48 4.31 3.38 14.69
N LEU A 49 4.28 2.07 14.37
CA LEU A 49 4.55 1.60 13.02
C LEU A 49 3.48 2.06 12.03
N SER A 50 2.20 1.97 12.42
CA SER A 50 1.07 2.43 11.60
C SER A 50 1.13 3.93 11.34
N ALA A 51 1.49 4.73 12.36
CA ALA A 51 1.70 6.16 12.21
C ALA A 51 2.86 6.47 11.25
N THR A 52 3.95 5.72 11.33
CA THR A 52 5.11 5.87 10.43
C THR A 52 4.72 5.54 8.99
N LEU A 53 4.02 4.42 8.77
CA LEU A 53 3.54 4.01 7.44
C LEU A 53 2.57 5.05 6.85
N GLY A 54 1.60 5.53 7.63
CA GLY A 54 0.66 6.55 7.18
C GLY A 54 1.35 7.86 6.79
N HIS A 55 2.37 8.28 7.55
CA HIS A 55 3.16 9.46 7.21
C HIS A 55 4.01 9.26 5.94
N MET A 56 4.56 8.05 5.72
CA MET A 56 5.26 7.73 4.48
C MET A 56 4.32 7.73 3.29
N GLU A 57 3.13 7.15 3.42
CA GLU A 57 2.08 7.15 2.40
C GLU A 57 1.68 8.58 2.04
N GLN A 58 1.40 9.45 3.02
CA GLN A 58 1.09 10.86 2.79
C GLN A 58 2.19 11.57 1.99
N LYS A 59 3.46 11.35 2.34
CA LYS A 59 4.59 11.94 1.60
C LYS A 59 4.67 11.46 0.15
N LEU A 60 4.35 10.20 -0.10
CA LEU A 60 4.30 9.66 -1.47
C LEU A 60 3.16 10.30 -2.26
N GLU A 61 2.00 10.48 -1.63
CA GLU A 61 0.84 11.13 -2.23
C GLU A 61 1.16 12.59 -2.62
N GLU A 62 1.78 13.35 -1.71
CA GLU A 62 2.24 14.74 -1.94
C GLU A 62 3.28 14.85 -3.07
N LEU A 63 4.24 13.90 -3.11
CA LEU A 63 5.24 13.85 -4.17
C LEU A 63 4.60 13.56 -5.53
N LEU A 64 3.68 12.60 -5.57
CA LEU A 64 2.94 12.26 -6.79
C LEU A 64 2.12 13.46 -7.28
N ASP A 65 1.43 14.17 -6.39
CA ASP A 65 0.70 15.39 -6.76
C ASP A 65 1.63 16.47 -7.32
N THR A 66 2.79 16.65 -6.69
CA THR A 66 3.81 17.61 -7.16
C THR A 66 4.30 17.25 -8.56
N VAL A 67 4.67 15.99 -8.80
CA VAL A 67 5.16 15.52 -10.10
C VAL A 67 4.07 15.67 -11.16
N MET A 68 2.83 15.29 -10.85
CA MET A 68 1.73 15.27 -11.82
C MET A 68 1.19 16.67 -12.13
N SER A 69 1.30 17.60 -11.18
CA SER A 69 0.97 19.01 -11.42
C SER A 69 1.91 19.69 -12.44
N ASN A 70 3.11 19.13 -12.64
CA ASN A 70 4.05 19.59 -13.66
C ASN A 70 3.80 18.98 -15.04
N CYS A 71 2.90 17.99 -15.15
CA CYS A 71 2.52 17.45 -16.45
C CYS A 71 1.68 18.48 -17.23
N ARG A 72 1.82 18.49 -18.55
CA ARG A 72 1.00 19.33 -19.44
C ARG A 72 -0.49 19.01 -19.29
N LEU A 73 -1.36 19.87 -19.81
CA LEU A 73 -2.78 19.56 -19.86
C LEU A 73 -3.06 18.32 -20.74
N MET A 74 -3.96 17.47 -20.27
CA MET A 74 -4.45 16.32 -21.02
C MET A 74 -5.45 16.77 -22.10
N THR A 75 -5.23 16.31 -23.33
CA THR A 75 -6.11 16.61 -24.46
C THR A 75 -7.40 15.78 -24.40
N LEU A 76 -8.45 16.20 -25.12
CA LEU A 76 -9.70 15.45 -25.19
C LEU A 76 -9.50 14.00 -25.70
N ALA A 77 -8.63 13.81 -26.69
CA ALA A 77 -8.32 12.48 -27.23
C ALA A 77 -7.67 11.58 -26.16
N GLU A 78 -6.78 12.14 -25.33
CA GLU A 78 -6.14 11.41 -24.23
C GLU A 78 -7.13 11.08 -23.12
N LYS A 79 -8.04 12.00 -22.77
CA LYS A 79 -9.12 11.71 -21.82
C LYS A 79 -10.02 10.57 -22.31
N GLN A 80 -10.36 10.57 -23.60
CA GLN A 80 -11.14 9.48 -24.20
C GLN A 80 -10.38 8.14 -24.19
N GLN A 81 -9.06 8.18 -24.42
CA GLN A 81 -8.22 6.98 -24.30
C GLN A 81 -8.18 6.49 -22.86
N LEU A 82 -7.96 7.38 -21.90
CA LEU A 82 -7.96 7.07 -20.47
C LEU A 82 -9.27 6.41 -20.04
N GLN A 83 -10.41 6.94 -20.47
CA GLN A 83 -11.73 6.34 -20.20
C GLN A 83 -11.81 4.89 -20.68
N LYS A 84 -11.35 4.61 -21.91
CA LYS A 84 -11.33 3.25 -22.46
C LYS A 84 -10.40 2.31 -21.70
N LEU A 85 -9.28 2.82 -21.20
CA LEU A 85 -8.34 2.04 -20.39
C LEU A 85 -8.94 1.71 -19.01
N ILE A 86 -9.59 2.68 -18.35
CA ILE A 86 -10.28 2.46 -17.07
C ILE A 86 -11.38 1.42 -17.22
N GLN A 87 -12.18 1.46 -18.29
CA GLN A 87 -13.23 0.47 -18.55
C GLN A 87 -12.72 -0.97 -18.74
N LYS A 88 -11.42 -1.15 -19.05
CA LYS A 88 -10.78 -2.46 -19.25
C LYS A 88 -10.07 -2.97 -17.99
N LEU A 89 -10.03 -2.15 -16.92
CA LEU A 89 -9.36 -2.54 -15.68
C LEU A 89 -10.09 -3.71 -15.02
N PRO A 90 -9.35 -4.66 -14.43
CA PRO A 90 -9.94 -5.66 -13.55
C PRO A 90 -10.63 -5.02 -12.34
N PRO A 91 -11.72 -5.60 -11.81
CA PRO A 91 -12.44 -5.04 -10.66
C PRO A 91 -11.55 -4.75 -9.45
N ARG A 92 -10.60 -5.65 -9.15
CA ARG A 92 -9.62 -5.50 -8.04
C ARG A 92 -8.76 -4.23 -8.13
N ASN A 93 -8.68 -3.62 -9.31
CA ASN A 93 -7.85 -2.44 -9.56
C ASN A 93 -8.67 -1.14 -9.51
N LEU A 94 -10.01 -1.24 -9.41
CA LEU A 94 -10.90 -0.07 -9.35
C LEU A 94 -10.86 0.62 -7.98
N ASP A 95 -10.57 -0.10 -6.89
CA ASP A 95 -10.44 0.51 -5.56
C ASP A 95 -9.39 1.62 -5.55
N ARG A 96 -8.23 1.36 -6.16
CA ARG A 96 -7.18 2.38 -6.30
C ARG A 96 -7.58 3.53 -7.22
N VAL A 97 -8.43 3.30 -8.22
CA VAL A 97 -8.98 4.39 -9.06
C VAL A 97 -9.83 5.32 -8.20
N VAL A 98 -10.66 4.76 -7.32
CA VAL A 98 -11.49 5.54 -6.40
C VAL A 98 -10.63 6.36 -5.43
N GLU A 99 -9.61 5.74 -4.84
CA GLU A 99 -8.66 6.42 -3.96
C GLU A 99 -8.00 7.63 -4.64
N ILE A 100 -7.52 7.46 -5.89
CA ILE A 100 -6.88 8.55 -6.65
C ILE A 100 -7.85 9.72 -6.87
N VAL A 101 -9.12 9.45 -7.20
CA VAL A 101 -10.11 10.52 -7.43
C VAL A 101 -10.56 11.17 -6.11
N GLN A 102 -10.64 10.41 -5.02
CA GLN A 102 -10.97 10.95 -3.70
C GLN A 102 -9.83 11.77 -3.11
N HIS A 103 -8.58 11.49 -3.48
CA HIS A 103 -7.42 12.24 -3.02
C HIS A 103 -7.54 13.74 -3.34
N SER A 104 -7.94 14.09 -4.57
CA SER A 104 -8.14 15.50 -4.96
C SER A 104 -9.46 16.09 -4.45
N LYS A 105 -10.48 15.25 -4.21
CA LYS A 105 -11.83 15.67 -3.79
C LYS A 105 -12.41 14.73 -2.72
N PRO A 106 -12.06 14.92 -1.43
CA PRO A 106 -12.47 14.04 -0.34
C PRO A 106 -13.99 14.03 -0.08
N SER A 107 -14.72 15.03 -0.57
CA SER A 107 -16.17 15.14 -0.40
C SER A 107 -16.97 14.17 -1.29
N ARG A 108 -16.32 13.51 -2.25
CA ARG A 108 -17.00 12.66 -3.24
C ARG A 108 -17.11 11.22 -2.73
N LYS A 109 -18.31 10.85 -2.30
CA LYS A 109 -18.64 9.47 -1.93
C LYS A 109 -19.12 8.70 -3.16
N TYR A 110 -18.44 7.61 -3.49
CA TYR A 110 -18.89 6.66 -4.51
C TYR A 110 -19.68 5.53 -3.84
N SER A 111 -20.79 5.12 -4.44
CA SER A 111 -21.54 3.92 -4.04
C SER A 111 -20.79 2.66 -4.46
N CYS A 112 -20.98 1.57 -3.70
CA CYS A 112 -20.30 0.29 -3.88
C CYS A 112 -20.46 -0.32 -5.30
N ASP A 113 -21.55 0.02 -6.00
CA ASP A 113 -21.97 -0.73 -7.19
C ASP A 113 -21.59 -0.05 -8.52
N GLU A 114 -21.27 1.26 -8.52
CA GLU A 114 -20.98 1.98 -9.77
C GLU A 114 -20.09 3.20 -9.54
N ILE A 115 -18.94 3.25 -10.22
CA ILE A 115 -17.98 4.36 -10.17
C ILE A 115 -18.16 5.21 -11.44
N HIS A 116 -18.78 6.38 -11.31
CA HIS A 116 -18.90 7.34 -12.40
C HIS A 116 -17.85 8.46 -12.27
N ILE A 117 -16.84 8.45 -13.15
CA ILE A 117 -15.77 9.46 -13.19
C ILE A 117 -16.01 10.39 -14.37
N ASP A 118 -16.21 11.67 -14.08
CA ASP A 118 -16.32 12.72 -15.10
C ASP A 118 -14.94 13.34 -15.35
N LEU A 119 -14.20 12.79 -16.32
CA LEU A 119 -12.84 13.23 -16.66
C LEU A 119 -12.76 14.69 -17.17
N GLU A 120 -13.88 15.31 -17.52
CA GLU A 120 -13.91 16.73 -17.89
C GLU A 120 -13.92 17.65 -16.67
N LYS A 121 -14.32 17.15 -15.50
CA LYS A 121 -14.37 17.90 -14.24
C LYS A 121 -13.20 17.59 -13.30
N GLU A 122 -12.34 16.63 -13.65
CA GLU A 122 -11.14 16.33 -12.88
C GLU A 122 -10.01 17.32 -13.16
N ASP A 123 -9.20 17.57 -12.14
CA ASP A 123 -7.98 18.37 -12.28
C ASP A 123 -6.91 17.58 -13.05
N ASN A 124 -5.95 18.33 -13.59
CA ASN A 124 -4.93 17.73 -14.46
C ASN A 124 -4.05 16.71 -13.75
N ALA A 125 -3.73 16.92 -12.46
CA ALA A 125 -2.89 15.99 -11.71
C ALA A 125 -3.61 14.65 -11.53
N THR A 126 -4.89 14.67 -11.11
CA THR A 126 -5.73 13.47 -11.00
C THR A 126 -5.79 12.70 -12.32
N LEU A 127 -5.97 13.39 -13.45
CA LEU A 127 -6.02 12.75 -14.77
C LEU A 127 -4.72 12.00 -15.11
N TRP A 128 -3.56 12.61 -14.90
CA TRP A 128 -2.28 11.94 -15.16
C TRP A 128 -1.97 10.82 -14.17
N ARG A 129 -2.37 10.97 -12.89
CA ARG A 129 -2.26 9.89 -11.89
C ARG A 129 -3.05 8.66 -12.34
N LEU A 130 -4.30 8.86 -12.77
CA LEU A 130 -5.14 7.80 -13.33
C LEU A 130 -4.47 7.16 -14.55
N TYR A 131 -3.97 7.96 -15.48
CA TYR A 131 -3.32 7.47 -16.69
C TYR A 131 -2.15 6.53 -16.38
N TYR A 132 -1.17 6.99 -15.60
CA TYR A 132 0.02 6.19 -15.31
C TYR A 132 -0.29 4.95 -14.47
N TYR A 133 -1.25 5.04 -13.54
CA TYR A 133 -1.71 3.87 -12.79
C TYR A 133 -2.31 2.81 -13.73
N VAL A 134 -3.26 3.21 -14.58
CA VAL A 134 -3.95 2.28 -15.48
C VAL A 134 -2.96 1.68 -16.49
N GLU A 135 -2.06 2.50 -17.02
CA GLU A 135 -1.00 2.06 -17.94
C GLU A 135 -0.05 1.05 -17.27
N ALA A 136 0.35 1.28 -16.02
CA ALA A 136 1.17 0.35 -15.26
C ALA A 136 0.45 -1.00 -15.05
N VAL A 137 -0.83 -0.99 -14.69
CA VAL A 137 -1.64 -2.21 -14.54
C VAL A 137 -1.74 -2.96 -15.87
N GLU A 138 -2.04 -2.26 -16.96
CA GLU A 138 -2.14 -2.87 -18.29
C GLU A 138 -0.80 -3.44 -18.77
N ASN A 139 0.32 -2.80 -18.43
CA ASN A 139 1.65 -3.30 -18.77
C ASN A 139 2.02 -4.52 -17.93
N ALA A 140 1.73 -4.52 -16.62
CA ALA A 140 1.95 -5.67 -15.76
C ALA A 140 1.19 -6.91 -16.24
N ARG A 141 -0.03 -6.73 -16.77
CA ARG A 141 -0.83 -7.83 -17.36
C ARG A 141 -0.23 -8.45 -18.62
N LYS A 142 0.64 -7.74 -19.32
CA LYS A 142 1.30 -8.22 -20.54
C LYS A 142 2.60 -8.96 -20.25
N LEU A 143 3.09 -8.91 -19.01
CA LEU A 143 4.32 -9.61 -18.63
C LEU A 143 4.05 -11.13 -18.59
N PRO A 144 4.99 -11.95 -19.09
CA PRO A 144 4.91 -13.40 -18.95
C PRO A 144 5.05 -13.78 -17.47
N VAL A 145 4.19 -14.70 -17.02
CA VAL A 145 4.20 -15.30 -15.67
C VAL A 145 5.25 -16.42 -15.61
#